data_AF-A0A6J3LKM5-F1
#
_entry.id   AF-A0A6J3LKM5-F1
#
_cell.length_a   1.000
_cell.length_b   1.000
_cell.length_c   1.000
_cell.angle_alpha   90.00
_cell.angle_beta   90.00
_cell.angle_gamma   90.00
#
_symmetry.space_group_name_H-M   'P 1'
#
loop_
_entity.id
_entity.type
_entity.pdbx_description
1 polymer ?
#
loop_
_entity_poly.entity_id
_entity_poly.type
_entity_poly.pdbx_seq_one_letter_code
_entity_poly.pdbx_strand_id
1 'polypeptide(L)'
;MDLNVKKLVKDAGAALSRVVQLTEETLGTSEKTELDAHLEHLADRANATKTWTEKILRNMEAVLTPNPGNRIEDFFYEKIDKKKPNRLSNLEYVGMDMIEAGNDFGPGIAYGSALNKVGQCQQKLGQIQRNFIKDSANCYIQPLRKFLEGEMKTVTKEMSILENKRLDLDSCKNRVRKARSMLGQQSETGVSPEVLLDQAERELRIAQSEFDRQAEIVKLLLEGVQSSQAGHLRCLHEFVEAQARYYAQCHATMQDLQRELAG
;
A
#
# COMPACT_ATOMS: atom_id res chain seq x y z
N MET A 1 11.69 20.26 -30.16
CA MET A 1 11.53 18.96 -29.46
C MET A 1 11.16 17.95 -30.54
N ASP A 2 12.14 17.23 -31.07
CA ASP A 2 11.84 16.16 -32.04
C ASP A 2 11.24 14.98 -31.29
N LEU A 3 9.94 14.78 -31.46
CA LEU A 3 9.26 13.54 -31.07
C LEU A 3 9.93 12.41 -31.84
N ASN A 4 10.59 11.50 -31.13
CA ASN A 4 11.30 10.38 -31.73
C ASN A 4 10.29 9.31 -32.20
N VAL A 5 9.64 9.57 -33.33
CA VAL A 5 8.58 8.74 -33.94
C VAL A 5 9.04 7.28 -34.10
N LYS A 6 10.33 7.04 -34.38
CA LYS A 6 10.88 5.68 -34.47
C LYS A 6 10.82 4.92 -33.15
N LYS A 7 11.06 5.60 -32.02
CA LYS A 7 10.93 5.01 -30.68
C LYS A 7 9.45 4.73 -30.37
N LEU A 8 8.56 5.67 -30.68
CA LEU A 8 7.12 5.51 -30.48
C LEU A 8 6.56 4.30 -31.25
N VAL A 9 6.95 4.14 -32.51
CA VAL A 9 6.53 3.00 -33.35
C VAL A 9 7.08 1.68 -32.82
N LYS A 10 8.34 1.66 -32.36
CA LYS A 10 8.95 0.46 -31.75
C LYS A 10 8.24 0.07 -30.45
N ASP A 11 7.96 1.05 -29.58
CA ASP A 11 7.29 0.83 -28.30
C ASP A 11 5.84 0.34 -28.51
N ALA A 12 5.13 0.88 -29.51
CA ALA A 12 3.80 0.43 -29.91
C ALA A 12 3.82 -1.01 -30.48
N GLY A 13 4.82 -1.35 -31.30
CA GLY A 13 5.01 -2.69 -31.83
C GLY A 13 5.29 -3.73 -30.72
N ALA A 14 6.09 -3.36 -29.72
CA ALA A 14 6.32 -4.20 -28.55
C ALA A 14 5.04 -4.40 -27.73
N ALA A 15 4.25 -3.34 -27.50
CA ALA A 15 2.98 -3.43 -26.77
C ALA A 15 1.97 -4.37 -27.47
N LEU A 16 1.83 -4.26 -28.80
CA LEU A 16 0.96 -5.16 -29.58
C LEU A 16 1.45 -6.62 -29.49
N SER A 17 2.75 -6.84 -29.58
CA SER A 17 3.34 -8.19 -29.47
C SER A 17 3.06 -8.83 -28.11
N ARG A 18 3.12 -8.05 -27.02
CA ARG A 18 2.75 -8.52 -25.68
C ARG A 18 1.28 -8.90 -25.56
N VAL A 19 0.38 -8.09 -26.13
CA VAL A 19 -1.07 -8.39 -26.13
C VAL A 19 -1.37 -9.67 -26.89
N VAL A 20 -0.73 -9.87 -28.05
CA VAL A 20 -0.86 -11.10 -28.84
C VAL A 20 -0.39 -12.30 -28.02
N GLN A 21 0.81 -12.24 -27.45
CA GLN A 21 1.36 -13.32 -26.63
C GLN A 21 0.45 -13.66 -25.43
N LEU A 22 -0.05 -12.65 -24.71
CA LEU A 22 -0.96 -12.85 -23.58
C LEU A 22 -2.29 -13.51 -24.00
N THR A 23 -2.78 -13.17 -25.19
CA THR A 23 -3.98 -13.79 -25.77
C THR A 23 -3.72 -15.26 -26.13
N GLU A 24 -2.57 -15.57 -26.73
CA GLU A 24 -2.20 -16.94 -27.10
C GLU A 24 -1.98 -17.83 -25.88
N GLU A 25 -1.40 -17.31 -24.80
CA GLU A 25 -1.28 -18.03 -23.53
C GLU A 25 -2.66 -18.32 -22.90
N THR A 26 -3.56 -17.34 -22.93
CA THR A 26 -4.93 -17.49 -22.40
C THR A 26 -5.73 -18.53 -23.20
N LEU A 27 -5.48 -18.64 -24.51
CA LEU A 27 -6.10 -19.62 -25.39
C LEU A 27 -5.40 -21.00 -25.35
N GLY A 28 -4.30 -21.15 -24.61
CA GLY A 28 -3.55 -22.40 -24.49
C GLY A 28 -2.73 -22.76 -25.73
N THR A 29 -2.52 -21.81 -26.65
CA THR A 29 -1.82 -22.04 -27.92
C THR A 29 -0.33 -21.71 -27.87
N SER A 30 0.16 -21.14 -26.75
CA SER A 30 1.56 -20.73 -26.55
C SER A 30 2.05 -21.13 -25.15
N GLU A 31 3.29 -21.60 -25.06
CA GLU A 31 3.93 -21.96 -23.79
C GLU A 31 4.34 -20.69 -23.02
N LYS A 32 4.14 -20.72 -21.71
CA LYS A 32 4.48 -19.64 -20.79
C LYS A 32 5.90 -19.86 -20.24
N THR A 33 6.77 -18.85 -20.28
CA THR A 33 7.99 -18.92 -19.46
C THR A 33 7.63 -18.93 -17.98
N GLU A 34 7.93 -20.05 -17.30
CA GLU A 34 7.75 -20.16 -15.86
C GLU A 34 8.79 -19.33 -15.11
N LEU A 35 8.37 -18.75 -13.99
CA LEU A 35 9.31 -18.12 -13.05
C LEU A 35 9.97 -19.23 -12.22
N ASP A 36 11.17 -18.96 -11.72
CA ASP A 36 11.79 -19.88 -10.76
C ASP A 36 10.92 -20.02 -9.50
N ALA A 37 10.82 -21.24 -8.97
CA ALA A 37 9.91 -21.56 -7.86
C ALA A 37 10.17 -20.71 -6.59
N HIS A 38 11.42 -20.32 -6.36
CA HIS A 38 11.74 -19.43 -5.25
C HIS A 38 11.19 -18.02 -5.46
N LEU A 39 11.29 -17.50 -6.69
CA LEU A 39 10.76 -16.19 -7.06
C LEU A 39 9.23 -16.15 -6.96
N GLU A 40 8.54 -17.21 -7.40
CA GLU A 40 7.08 -17.33 -7.25
C GLU A 40 6.66 -17.30 -5.78
N HIS A 41 7.33 -18.10 -4.94
CA HIS A 41 7.05 -18.12 -3.50
C HIS A 41 7.29 -16.76 -2.84
N LEU A 42 8.35 -16.04 -3.23
CA LEU A 42 8.60 -14.67 -2.76
C LEU A 42 7.50 -13.69 -3.21
N ALA A 43 7.04 -13.81 -4.45
CA ALA A 43 5.98 -12.97 -5.00
C ALA A 43 4.65 -13.18 -4.28
N ASP A 44 4.27 -14.44 -4.02
CA ASP A 44 3.05 -14.79 -3.29
C ASP A 44 3.05 -14.22 -1.87
N ARG A 45 4.19 -14.34 -1.17
CA ARG A 45 4.34 -13.78 0.18
C ARG A 45 4.27 -12.26 0.19
N ALA A 46 4.87 -11.58 -0.79
CA ALA A 46 4.79 -10.13 -0.89
C ALA A 46 3.37 -9.66 -1.21
N ASN A 47 2.66 -10.36 -2.11
CA ASN A 47 1.27 -10.07 -2.43
C ASN A 47 0.34 -10.26 -1.22
N ALA A 48 0.54 -11.33 -0.45
CA ALA A 48 -0.17 -11.54 0.80
C ALA A 48 0.13 -10.43 1.81
N THR A 49 1.42 -10.05 1.96
CA THR A 49 1.84 -8.98 2.88
C THR A 49 1.18 -7.66 2.52
N LYS A 50 1.20 -7.25 1.25
CA LYS A 50 0.51 -6.05 0.76
C LYS A 50 -0.98 -6.10 1.06
N THR A 51 -1.65 -7.16 0.62
CA THR A 51 -3.12 -7.31 0.74
C THR A 51 -3.57 -7.21 2.19
N TRP A 52 -2.90 -7.90 3.10
CA TRP A 52 -3.27 -7.88 4.51
C TRP A 52 -2.93 -6.56 5.18
N THR A 53 -1.78 -5.97 4.85
CA THR A 53 -1.40 -4.65 5.38
C THR A 53 -2.41 -3.58 4.97
N GLU A 54 -2.83 -3.55 3.70
CA GLU A 54 -3.86 -2.62 3.20
C GLU A 54 -5.21 -2.79 3.94
N LYS A 55 -5.68 -4.03 4.07
CA LYS A 55 -6.96 -4.34 4.74
C LYS A 55 -6.93 -3.94 6.22
N ILE A 56 -5.87 -4.31 6.93
CA ILE A 56 -5.72 -4.02 8.36
C ILE A 56 -5.59 -2.52 8.56
N LEU A 57 -4.75 -1.84 7.80
CA LEU A 57 -4.54 -0.39 7.89
C LEU A 57 -5.86 0.37 7.73
N ARG A 58 -6.66 0.04 6.69
CA ARG A 58 -7.96 0.66 6.44
C ARG A 58 -8.92 0.52 7.63
N ASN A 59 -8.96 -0.65 8.25
CA ASN A 59 -9.83 -0.91 9.40
C ASN A 59 -9.33 -0.21 10.67
N MET A 60 -8.02 -0.18 10.89
CA MET A 60 -7.40 0.49 12.03
C MET A 60 -7.61 2.00 11.97
N GLU A 61 -7.49 2.61 10.80
CA GLU A 61 -7.86 4.02 10.60
C GLU A 61 -9.34 4.29 10.90
N ALA A 62 -10.23 3.37 10.56
CA ALA A 62 -11.66 3.51 10.85
C ALA A 62 -11.96 3.37 12.36
N VAL A 63 -11.16 2.60 13.10
CA VAL A 63 -11.26 2.53 14.57
C VAL A 63 -10.83 3.84 15.21
N LEU A 64 -9.71 4.41 14.74
CA LEU A 64 -9.16 5.65 15.29
C LEU A 64 -9.98 6.89 14.91
N THR A 65 -10.45 6.94 13.66
CA THR A 65 -11.26 8.04 13.12
C THR A 65 -12.46 7.46 12.37
N PRO A 66 -13.58 7.17 13.08
CA PRO A 66 -14.75 6.53 12.48
C PRO A 66 -15.40 7.33 11.34
N ASN A 67 -15.40 8.66 11.45
CA ASN A 67 -15.99 9.52 10.44
C ASN A 67 -15.12 9.50 9.15
N PRO A 68 -15.67 9.03 8.01
CA PRO A 68 -14.91 8.94 6.76
C PRO A 68 -14.53 10.31 6.18
N GLY A 69 -15.36 11.33 6.35
CA GLY A 69 -15.05 12.71 5.92
C GLY A 69 -13.83 13.26 6.65
N ASN A 70 -13.77 13.06 7.97
CA ASN A 70 -12.62 13.46 8.79
C ASN A 70 -11.34 12.73 8.35
N ARG A 71 -11.42 11.43 8.02
CA ARG A 71 -10.27 10.67 7.54
C ARG A 71 -9.72 11.20 6.22
N ILE A 72 -10.62 11.47 5.27
CA ILE A 72 -10.25 12.01 3.96
C ILE A 72 -9.60 13.38 4.11
N GLU A 73 -10.19 14.25 4.91
CA GLU A 73 -9.64 15.58 5.19
C GLU A 73 -8.25 15.47 5.86
N ASP A 74 -8.10 14.66 6.90
CA ASP A 74 -6.82 14.45 7.58
C ASP A 74 -5.73 13.96 6.62
N PHE A 75 -6.09 13.06 5.69
CA PHE A 75 -5.19 12.58 4.64
C PHE A 75 -4.79 13.70 3.68
N PHE A 76 -5.73 14.57 3.26
CA PHE A 76 -5.42 15.72 2.42
C PHE A 76 -4.45 16.68 3.10
N TYR A 77 -4.67 17.03 4.37
CA TYR A 77 -3.78 17.90 5.14
C TYR A 77 -2.37 17.31 5.26
N GLU A 78 -2.28 15.99 5.48
CA GLU A 78 -1.01 15.26 5.53
C GLU A 78 -0.28 15.29 4.16
N LYS A 79 -0.99 15.17 3.04
CA LYS A 79 -0.38 15.22 1.69
C LYS A 79 0.13 16.60 1.27
N ILE A 80 -0.41 17.68 1.84
CA ILE A 80 -0.01 19.06 1.52
C ILE A 80 0.87 19.69 2.61
N ASP A 81 1.36 18.87 3.57
CA ASP A 81 2.17 19.29 4.72
C ASP A 81 1.56 20.48 5.49
N LYS A 82 0.23 20.50 5.63
CA LYS A 82 -0.47 21.50 6.43
C LYS A 82 -0.89 20.93 7.76
N LYS A 83 -0.91 21.80 8.77
CA LYS A 83 -1.41 21.45 10.11
C LYS A 83 -2.88 21.06 10.02
N LYS A 84 -3.21 19.88 10.55
CA LYS A 84 -4.59 19.40 10.66
C LYS A 84 -5.44 20.38 11.49
N PRO A 85 -6.73 20.57 11.17
CA PRO A 85 -7.62 21.38 11.97
C PRO A 85 -7.69 20.83 13.40
N ASN A 86 -7.70 21.72 14.39
CA ASN A 86 -7.83 21.32 15.80
C ASN A 86 -9.30 20.97 16.09
N ARG A 87 -9.71 19.78 15.68
CA ARG A 87 -11.06 19.27 15.90
C ARG A 87 -11.21 18.79 17.34
N LEU A 88 -12.26 19.25 18.01
CA LEU A 88 -12.66 18.70 19.30
C LEU A 88 -13.21 17.28 19.11
N SER A 89 -12.93 16.41 20.06
CA SER A 89 -13.60 15.13 20.17
C SER A 89 -15.07 15.32 20.57
N ASN A 90 -15.91 14.32 20.31
CA ASN A 90 -17.30 14.35 20.74
C ASN A 90 -17.44 14.48 22.27
N LEU A 91 -16.48 13.92 23.02
CA LEU A 91 -16.40 14.04 24.48
C LEU A 91 -16.14 15.49 24.92
N GLU A 92 -15.31 16.21 24.18
CA GLU A 92 -15.08 17.64 24.45
C GLU A 92 -16.28 18.50 24.08
N TYR A 93 -17.00 18.21 22.99
CA TYR A 93 -18.23 18.96 22.70
C TYR A 93 -19.25 18.83 23.84
N VAL A 94 -19.57 17.61 24.26
CA VAL A 94 -20.51 17.41 25.37
C VAL A 94 -19.98 17.96 26.69
N GLY A 95 -18.66 17.89 26.92
CA GLY A 95 -18.05 18.45 28.11
C GLY A 95 -18.18 19.97 28.19
N MET A 96 -18.09 20.68 27.06
CA MET A 96 -18.29 22.13 27.01
C MET A 96 -19.71 22.49 27.40
N ASP A 97 -20.70 21.86 26.74
CA ASP A 97 -22.13 22.14 26.98
C ASP A 97 -22.53 21.80 28.43
N MET A 98 -21.99 20.73 29.02
CA MET A 98 -22.23 20.37 30.42
C MET A 98 -21.70 21.43 31.39
N ILE A 99 -20.52 21.99 31.12
CA ILE A 99 -19.94 23.04 31.96
C ILE A 99 -20.76 24.33 31.82
N GLU A 100 -21.14 24.70 30.59
CA GLU A 100 -21.98 25.87 30.33
C GLU A 100 -23.33 25.74 31.05
N ALA A 101 -24.02 24.62 30.89
CA ALA A 101 -25.26 24.34 31.60
C ALA A 101 -25.09 24.34 33.13
N GLY A 102 -23.98 23.79 33.63
CA GLY A 102 -23.67 23.79 35.06
C GLY A 102 -23.50 25.20 35.64
N ASN A 103 -22.93 26.11 34.86
CA ASN A 103 -22.78 27.52 35.23
C ASN A 103 -24.10 28.29 35.14
N ASP A 104 -24.91 28.03 34.11
CA ASP A 104 -26.21 28.69 33.90
C ASP A 104 -27.25 28.32 34.96
N PHE A 105 -27.23 27.09 35.47
CA PHE A 105 -28.06 26.70 36.61
C PHE A 105 -27.72 27.46 37.89
N GLY A 106 -26.50 27.99 38.00
CA GLY A 106 -26.08 28.80 39.11
C GLY A 106 -25.63 28.00 40.35
N PRO A 107 -25.00 28.69 41.31
CA PRO A 107 -24.43 28.06 42.49
C PRO A 107 -25.52 27.49 43.42
N GLY A 108 -25.21 26.39 44.10
CA GLY A 108 -26.09 25.76 45.09
C GLY A 108 -27.09 24.73 44.52
N ILE A 109 -27.20 24.60 43.19
CA ILE A 109 -27.95 23.51 42.56
C ILE A 109 -27.05 22.29 42.44
N ALA A 110 -27.41 21.19 43.11
CA ALA A 110 -26.65 19.94 43.10
C ALA A 110 -26.40 19.41 41.68
N TYR A 111 -27.41 19.52 40.81
CA TYR A 111 -27.29 19.12 39.41
C TYR A 111 -26.27 19.96 38.63
N GLY A 112 -26.26 21.29 38.81
CA GLY A 112 -25.28 22.16 38.16
C GLY A 112 -23.84 21.87 38.60
N SER A 113 -23.64 21.61 39.90
CA SER A 113 -22.33 21.18 40.41
C SER A 113 -21.89 19.83 39.82
N ALA A 114 -22.80 18.86 39.73
CA ALA A 114 -22.52 17.56 39.13
C ALA A 114 -22.19 17.68 37.63
N LEU A 115 -22.94 18.49 36.87
CA LEU A 115 -22.68 18.74 35.46
C LEU A 115 -21.30 19.35 35.22
N ASN A 116 -20.87 20.30 36.06
CA ASN A 116 -19.53 20.86 35.98
C ASN A 116 -18.45 19.80 36.17
N LYS A 117 -18.56 18.95 37.21
CA LYS A 117 -17.60 17.85 37.47
C LYS A 117 -17.57 16.85 36.30
N VAL A 118 -18.74 16.41 35.83
CA VAL A 118 -18.85 15.46 34.71
C VAL A 118 -18.29 16.08 33.43
N GLY A 119 -18.62 17.34 33.12
CA GLY A 119 -18.16 18.04 31.93
C GLY A 119 -16.64 18.19 31.88
N GLN A 120 -16.00 18.53 33.01
CA GLN A 120 -14.54 18.56 33.13
C GLN A 120 -13.91 17.18 32.92
N CYS A 121 -14.53 16.13 33.45
CA CYS A 121 -14.09 14.76 33.20
C CYS A 121 -14.21 14.41 31.70
N GLN A 122 -15.31 14.78 31.02
CA GLN A 122 -15.49 14.54 29.59
C GLN A 122 -14.43 15.26 28.74
N GLN A 123 -14.10 16.52 29.06
CA GLN A 123 -12.98 17.23 28.43
C GLN A 123 -11.66 16.44 28.54
N LYS A 124 -11.35 15.96 29.75
CA LYS A 124 -10.12 15.22 30.03
C LYS A 124 -10.08 13.89 29.25
N LEU A 125 -11.19 13.14 29.21
CA LEU A 125 -11.30 11.91 28.42
C LEU A 125 -11.14 12.18 26.92
N GLY A 126 -11.73 13.26 26.41
CA GLY A 126 -11.56 13.66 25.02
C GLY A 126 -10.10 13.99 24.66
N GLN A 127 -9.38 14.67 25.55
CA GLN A 127 -7.95 14.91 25.38
C GLN A 127 -7.13 13.61 25.39
N ILE A 128 -7.44 12.68 26.30
CA ILE A 128 -6.80 11.34 26.35
C ILE A 128 -7.05 10.59 25.03
N GLN A 129 -8.27 10.65 24.49
CA GLN A 129 -8.62 10.05 23.20
C GLN A 129 -7.83 10.66 22.05
N ARG A 130 -7.73 12.00 21.96
CA ARG A 130 -6.93 12.65 20.90
C ARG A 130 -5.46 12.26 20.96
N ASN A 131 -4.89 12.16 22.16
CA ASN A 131 -3.51 11.72 22.34
C ASN A 131 -3.34 10.28 21.84
N PHE A 132 -4.24 9.37 22.21
CA PHE A 132 -4.21 7.98 21.72
C PHE A 132 -4.30 7.88 20.19
N ILE A 133 -5.20 8.66 19.56
CA ILE A 133 -5.31 8.70 18.09
C ILE A 133 -4.01 9.17 17.46
N LYS A 134 -3.39 10.23 18.00
CA LYS A 134 -2.11 10.76 17.53
C LYS A 134 -0.97 9.74 17.68
N ASP A 135 -0.84 9.13 18.84
CA ASP A 135 0.23 8.17 19.13
C ASP A 135 0.10 6.94 18.22
N SER A 136 -1.13 6.42 18.08
CA SER A 136 -1.42 5.30 17.16
C SER A 136 -1.14 5.64 15.70
N ALA A 137 -1.42 6.88 15.28
CA ALA A 137 -1.09 7.33 13.94
C ALA A 137 0.43 7.30 13.69
N ASN A 138 1.21 7.75 14.66
CA ASN A 138 2.67 7.85 14.53
C ASN A 138 3.36 6.48 14.61
N CYS A 139 2.98 5.62 15.56
CA CYS A 139 3.67 4.34 15.78
C CYS A 139 3.20 3.21 14.85
N TYR A 140 1.99 3.30 14.28
CA TYR A 140 1.38 2.22 13.52
C TYR A 140 0.91 2.63 12.13
N ILE A 141 0.04 3.64 12.01
CA ILE A 141 -0.61 3.97 10.73
C ILE A 141 0.41 4.51 9.71
N GLN A 142 1.23 5.49 10.11
CA GLN A 142 2.18 6.14 9.21
C GLN A 142 3.28 5.21 8.71
N PRO A 143 3.94 4.37 9.55
CA PRO A 143 4.91 3.40 9.08
C PRO A 143 4.34 2.43 8.03
N LEU A 144 3.15 1.87 8.27
CA LEU A 144 2.51 0.94 7.34
C LEU A 144 2.10 1.64 6.04
N ARG A 145 1.61 2.88 6.12
CA ARG A 145 1.29 3.67 4.92
C ARG A 145 2.54 3.96 4.09
N LYS A 146 3.66 4.32 4.73
CA LYS A 146 4.94 4.55 4.06
C LYS A 146 5.45 3.28 3.36
N PHE A 147 5.34 2.13 4.02
CA PHE A 147 5.65 0.84 3.40
C PHE A 147 4.81 0.57 2.15
N LEU A 148 3.50 0.80 2.21
CA LEU A 148 2.60 0.60 1.08
C LEU A 148 2.86 1.57 -0.09
N GLU A 149 3.02 2.85 0.21
CA GLU A 149 3.21 3.91 -0.79
C GLU A 149 4.62 3.93 -1.40
N GLY A 150 5.62 3.43 -0.67
CA GLY A 150 7.01 3.38 -1.09
C GLY A 150 7.43 2.00 -1.61
N GLU A 151 7.66 1.06 -0.71
CA GLU A 151 8.22 -0.26 -1.01
C GLU A 151 7.26 -1.06 -1.88
N MET A 152 6.01 -1.26 -1.45
CA MET A 152 5.06 -2.10 -2.20
C MET A 152 4.65 -1.49 -3.54
N LYS A 153 4.64 -0.17 -3.66
CA LYS A 153 4.42 0.50 -4.95
C LYS A 153 5.56 0.21 -5.93
N THR A 154 6.80 0.20 -5.45
CA THR A 154 7.98 -0.14 -6.25
C THR A 154 7.96 -1.62 -6.65
N VAL A 155 7.70 -2.52 -5.70
CA VAL A 155 7.54 -3.97 -5.97
C VAL A 155 6.47 -4.21 -7.03
N THR A 156 5.29 -3.60 -6.88
CA THR A 156 4.19 -3.75 -7.85
C THR A 156 4.60 -3.30 -9.26
N LYS A 157 5.34 -2.19 -9.36
CA LYS A 157 5.84 -1.67 -10.63
C LYS A 157 6.86 -2.61 -11.26
N GLU A 158 7.87 -3.05 -10.51
CA GLU A 158 8.94 -3.90 -11.04
C GLU A 158 8.44 -5.31 -11.40
N MET A 159 7.45 -5.85 -10.67
CA MET A 159 6.72 -7.06 -11.04
C MET A 159 5.99 -6.92 -12.37
N SER A 160 5.34 -5.76 -12.62
CA SER A 160 4.70 -5.49 -13.91
C SER A 160 5.72 -5.39 -15.05
N ILE A 161 6.90 -4.81 -14.80
CA ILE A 161 7.98 -4.77 -15.79
C ILE A 161 8.51 -6.18 -16.07
N LEU A 162 8.69 -7.02 -15.04
CA LEU A 162 9.10 -8.42 -15.19
C LEU A 162 8.12 -9.19 -16.09
N GLU A 163 6.81 -9.05 -15.87
CA GLU A 163 5.80 -9.70 -16.69
C GLU A 163 5.87 -9.24 -18.16
N ASN A 164 6.10 -7.94 -18.40
CA ASN A 164 6.32 -7.43 -19.76
C ASN A 164 7.58 -8.04 -20.40
N LYS A 165 8.67 -8.20 -19.65
CA LYS A 165 9.91 -8.82 -20.14
C LYS A 165 9.74 -10.31 -20.42
N ARG A 166 8.93 -11.02 -19.62
CA ARG A 166 8.57 -12.42 -19.87
C ARG A 166 7.83 -12.56 -21.20
N LEU A 167 6.82 -11.72 -21.44
CA LEU A 167 6.06 -11.71 -22.70
C LEU A 167 6.95 -11.38 -23.91
N ASP A 168 7.89 -10.42 -23.77
CA ASP A 168 8.86 -10.09 -24.81
C ASP A 168 9.78 -11.29 -25.12
N LEU A 169 10.24 -12.00 -24.08
CA LEU A 169 11.05 -13.21 -24.20
C LEU A 169 10.30 -14.33 -24.93
N ASP A 170 9.04 -14.58 -24.57
CA ASP A 170 8.21 -15.61 -25.21
C ASP A 170 7.93 -15.30 -26.69
N SER A 171 7.67 -14.03 -27.02
CA SER A 171 7.59 -13.57 -28.40
C SER A 171 8.88 -13.82 -29.18
N CYS A 172 10.05 -13.56 -28.59
CA CYS A 172 11.34 -13.87 -29.21
C CYS A 172 11.55 -15.38 -29.42
N LYS A 173 11.18 -16.22 -28.44
CA LYS A 173 11.25 -17.69 -28.56
C LYS A 173 10.38 -18.18 -29.73
N ASN A 174 9.17 -17.65 -29.87
CA ASN A 174 8.27 -17.97 -30.97
C ASN A 174 8.80 -17.51 -32.33
N ARG A 175 9.44 -16.33 -32.39
CA ARG A 175 10.11 -15.85 -33.61
C ARG A 175 11.29 -16.73 -34.02
N VAL A 176 12.09 -17.21 -33.09
CA VAL A 176 13.17 -18.18 -33.37
C VAL A 176 12.59 -19.51 -33.86
N ARG A 177 11.55 -20.05 -33.22
CA ARG A 177 10.86 -21.27 -33.67
C ARG A 177 10.37 -21.14 -35.12
N LYS A 178 9.74 -20.01 -35.45
CA LYS A 178 9.25 -19.71 -36.80
C LYS A 178 10.40 -19.58 -37.81
N ALA A 179 11.45 -18.81 -37.49
CA ALA A 179 12.61 -18.66 -38.37
C ALA A 179 13.33 -20.00 -38.63
N ARG A 180 13.44 -20.87 -37.62
CA ARG A 180 14.00 -22.22 -37.79
C ARG A 180 13.17 -23.09 -38.73
N SER A 181 11.84 -23.01 -38.67
CA SER A 181 10.96 -23.78 -39.57
C SER A 181 11.07 -23.37 -41.05
N MET A 182 11.62 -22.19 -41.33
CA MET A 182 11.83 -21.66 -42.69
C MET A 182 13.20 -22.06 -43.27
N LEU A 183 14.08 -22.71 -42.50
CA LEU A 183 15.36 -23.22 -43.01
C LEU A 183 15.11 -24.24 -44.14
N GLY A 184 15.81 -24.06 -45.26
CA GLY A 184 15.66 -24.91 -46.45
C GLY A 184 14.49 -24.55 -47.37
N GLN A 185 13.69 -23.52 -47.05
CA GLN A 185 12.65 -22.98 -47.94
C GLN A 185 13.21 -21.84 -48.80
N GLN A 186 12.67 -21.66 -50.01
CA GLN A 186 13.04 -20.52 -50.85
C GLN A 186 12.55 -19.21 -50.20
N SER A 187 13.45 -18.24 -50.04
CA SER A 187 13.08 -16.94 -49.48
C SER A 187 12.30 -16.12 -50.51
N GLU A 188 11.03 -15.83 -50.22
CA GLU A 188 10.19 -14.93 -51.06
C GLU A 188 10.58 -13.44 -50.91
N THR A 189 11.24 -13.06 -49.81
CA THR A 189 11.51 -11.66 -49.44
C THR A 189 12.95 -11.19 -49.72
N GLY A 190 13.77 -12.02 -50.37
CA GLY A 190 15.17 -11.72 -50.72
C GLY A 190 16.17 -11.73 -49.56
N VAL A 191 15.76 -12.07 -48.34
CA VAL A 191 16.64 -12.24 -47.17
C VAL A 191 16.75 -13.73 -46.86
N SER A 192 17.97 -14.28 -46.79
CA SER A 192 18.11 -15.72 -46.58
C SER A 192 17.53 -16.14 -45.22
N PRO A 193 16.89 -17.33 -45.13
CA PRO A 193 16.39 -17.86 -43.87
C PRO A 193 17.46 -17.94 -42.77
N GLU A 194 18.74 -18.14 -43.11
CA GLU A 194 19.82 -18.12 -42.10
C GLU A 194 20.03 -16.74 -41.48
N VAL A 195 19.94 -15.67 -42.28
CA VAL A 195 20.08 -14.29 -41.78
C VAL A 195 18.91 -13.92 -40.86
N LEU A 196 17.69 -14.35 -41.21
CA LEU A 196 16.51 -14.15 -40.37
C LEU A 196 16.62 -14.91 -39.05
N LEU A 197 17.15 -16.14 -39.10
CA LEU A 197 17.38 -16.93 -37.90
C LEU A 197 18.44 -16.30 -36.99
N ASP A 198 19.59 -15.89 -37.53
CA ASP A 198 20.65 -15.26 -36.75
C ASP A 198 20.20 -13.93 -36.13
N GLN A 199 19.36 -13.16 -36.82
CA GLN A 199 18.73 -11.96 -36.26
C GLN A 199 17.78 -12.31 -35.11
N ALA A 200 16.90 -13.30 -35.29
CA ALA A 200 15.97 -13.74 -34.25
C ALA A 200 16.69 -14.31 -33.02
N GLU A 201 17.79 -15.05 -33.20
CA GLU A 201 18.61 -15.58 -32.11
C GLU A 201 19.38 -14.48 -31.37
N ARG A 202 19.83 -13.43 -32.06
CA ARG A 202 20.37 -12.22 -31.41
C ARG A 202 19.33 -11.52 -30.56
N GLU A 203 18.12 -11.32 -31.07
CA GLU A 203 17.03 -10.70 -30.31
C GLU A 203 16.59 -11.53 -29.11
N LEU A 204 16.55 -12.86 -29.25
CA LEU A 204 16.27 -13.78 -28.14
C LEU A 204 17.31 -13.66 -27.02
N ARG A 205 18.61 -13.61 -27.37
CA ARG A 205 19.69 -13.42 -26.37
C ARG A 205 19.53 -12.12 -25.59
N ILE A 206 19.19 -11.03 -26.28
CA ILE A 206 18.93 -9.73 -25.65
C ILE A 206 17.72 -9.83 -24.71
N ALA A 207 16.58 -10.34 -25.18
CA ALA A 207 15.37 -10.48 -24.38
C ALA A 207 15.59 -11.36 -23.14
N GLN A 208 16.34 -12.46 -23.26
CA GLN A 208 16.71 -13.32 -22.13
C GLN A 208 17.51 -12.53 -21.09
N SER A 209 18.59 -11.85 -21.50
CA SER A 209 19.40 -11.06 -20.57
C SER A 209 18.62 -9.93 -19.88
N GLU A 210 17.67 -9.30 -20.58
CA GLU A 210 16.81 -8.26 -20.00
C GLU A 210 15.82 -8.84 -18.98
N PHE A 211 15.25 -10.02 -19.28
CA PHE A 211 14.38 -10.75 -18.37
C PHE A 211 15.14 -11.19 -17.12
N ASP A 212 16.30 -11.83 -17.26
CA ASP A 212 17.12 -12.31 -16.14
C ASP A 212 17.53 -11.16 -15.21
N ARG A 213 17.97 -10.03 -15.80
CA ARG A 213 18.30 -8.82 -15.04
C ARG A 213 17.08 -8.29 -14.28
N GLN A 214 15.90 -8.29 -14.89
CA GLN A 214 14.68 -7.82 -14.25
C GLN A 214 14.21 -8.78 -13.15
N ALA A 215 14.36 -10.10 -13.35
CA ALA A 215 14.03 -11.12 -12.37
C ALA A 215 14.87 -10.95 -11.11
N GLU A 216 16.18 -10.66 -11.25
CA GLU A 216 17.06 -10.40 -10.12
C GLU A 216 16.69 -9.12 -9.36
N ILE A 217 16.31 -8.04 -10.07
CA ILE A 217 15.81 -6.80 -9.42
C ILE A 217 14.57 -7.10 -8.58
N VAL A 218 13.61 -7.82 -9.15
CA VAL A 218 12.37 -8.18 -8.46
C VAL A 218 12.67 -9.08 -7.26
N LYS A 219 13.54 -10.07 -7.41
CA LYS A 219 13.95 -10.97 -6.33
C LYS A 219 14.49 -10.19 -5.12
N LEU A 220 15.44 -9.29 -5.35
CA LEU A 220 16.02 -8.45 -4.28
C LEU A 220 14.97 -7.59 -3.58
N LEU A 221 14.02 -7.04 -4.33
CA LEU A 221 12.92 -6.25 -3.77
C LEU A 221 11.98 -7.11 -2.90
N LEU A 222 11.64 -8.32 -3.36
CA LEU A 222 10.78 -9.23 -2.63
C LEU A 222 11.44 -9.77 -1.35
N GLU A 223 12.73 -10.05 -1.38
CA GLU A 223 13.52 -10.38 -0.18
C GLU A 223 13.53 -9.20 0.82
N GLY A 224 13.59 -7.96 0.31
CA GLY A 224 13.44 -6.75 1.11
C GLY A 224 12.11 -6.66 1.87
N VAL A 225 10.99 -7.04 1.22
CA VAL A 225 9.66 -7.06 1.86
C VAL A 225 9.63 -7.96 3.09
N GLN A 226 10.31 -9.11 3.05
CA GLN A 226 10.39 -10.00 4.20
C GLN A 226 11.13 -9.36 5.38
N SER A 227 12.15 -8.55 5.11
CA SER A 227 12.89 -7.81 6.14
C SER A 227 12.03 -6.73 6.81
N SER A 228 11.13 -6.09 6.05
CA SER A 228 10.20 -5.07 6.55
C SER A 228 9.17 -5.60 7.55
N GLN A 229 8.89 -6.92 7.55
CA GLN A 229 7.96 -7.54 8.51
C GLN A 229 8.42 -7.41 9.97
N ALA A 230 9.74 -7.36 10.23
CA ALA A 230 10.25 -7.10 11.58
C ALA A 230 9.89 -5.69 12.07
N GLY A 231 9.82 -4.71 11.16
CA GLY A 231 9.32 -3.37 11.44
C GLY A 231 7.82 -3.37 11.77
N HIS A 232 7.02 -4.10 10.98
CA HIS A 232 5.57 -4.21 11.22
C HIS A 232 5.26 -4.83 12.58
N LEU A 233 6.02 -5.85 13.00
CA LEU A 233 5.87 -6.46 14.32
C LEU A 233 6.10 -5.45 15.45
N ARG A 234 7.16 -4.64 15.35
CA ARG A 234 7.43 -3.57 16.34
C ARG A 234 6.30 -2.55 16.40
N CYS A 235 5.84 -2.07 15.24
CA CYS A 235 4.69 -1.15 15.17
C CYS A 235 3.46 -1.74 15.88
N LEU A 236 3.19 -3.03 15.70
CA LEU A 236 2.06 -3.70 16.33
C LEU A 236 2.19 -3.72 17.86
N HIS A 237 3.38 -4.02 18.39
CA HIS A 237 3.63 -3.96 19.84
C HIS A 237 3.44 -2.56 20.39
N GLU A 238 4.03 -1.55 19.73
CA GLU A 238 3.89 -0.14 20.15
C GLU A 238 2.43 0.34 20.13
N PHE A 239 1.63 -0.11 19.15
CA PHE A 239 0.21 0.17 19.10
C PHE A 239 -0.54 -0.43 20.29
N VAL A 240 -0.29 -1.71 20.60
CA VAL A 240 -0.95 -2.40 21.73
C VAL A 240 -0.62 -1.69 23.04
N GLU A 241 0.62 -1.25 23.24
CA GLU A 241 0.99 -0.46 24.41
C GLU A 241 0.29 0.89 24.47
N ALA A 242 0.20 1.61 23.35
CA ALA A 242 -0.53 2.88 23.27
C ALA A 242 -2.01 2.68 23.63
N GLN A 243 -2.62 1.60 23.14
CA GLN A 243 -4.02 1.26 23.42
C GLN A 243 -4.23 0.86 24.89
N ALA A 244 -3.32 0.09 25.49
CA ALA A 244 -3.38 -0.25 26.90
C ALA A 244 -3.27 1.01 27.79
N ARG A 245 -2.32 1.90 27.48
CA ARG A 245 -2.16 3.19 28.19
C ARG A 245 -3.42 4.06 28.09
N TYR A 246 -4.06 4.10 26.92
CA TYR A 246 -5.31 4.82 26.71
C TYR A 246 -6.43 4.34 27.65
N TYR A 247 -6.72 3.03 27.66
CA TYR A 247 -7.78 2.49 28.50
C TYR A 247 -7.49 2.65 30.00
N ALA A 248 -6.23 2.48 30.42
CA ALA A 248 -5.84 2.69 31.81
C ALA A 248 -6.07 4.15 32.27
N GLN A 249 -5.69 5.13 31.44
CA GLN A 249 -5.90 6.56 31.74
C GLN A 249 -7.39 6.92 31.79
N CYS A 250 -8.20 6.40 30.85
CA CYS A 250 -9.64 6.60 30.87
C CYS A 250 -10.28 6.01 32.12
N HIS A 251 -9.88 4.78 32.50
CA HIS A 251 -10.40 4.13 33.70
C HIS A 251 -10.07 4.92 34.97
N ALA A 252 -8.82 5.32 35.15
CA ALA A 252 -8.40 6.13 36.30
C ALA A 252 -9.19 7.46 36.37
N THR A 253 -9.34 8.14 35.23
CA THR A 253 -10.10 9.40 35.15
C THR A 253 -11.58 9.20 35.56
N MET A 254 -12.20 8.10 35.14
CA MET A 254 -13.58 7.78 35.54
C MET A 254 -13.71 7.39 37.01
N GLN A 255 -12.72 6.71 37.59
CA GLN A 255 -12.71 6.40 39.02
C GLN A 255 -12.60 7.67 39.87
N ASP A 256 -11.80 8.64 39.45
CA ASP A 256 -11.67 9.92 40.14
C ASP A 256 -13.02 10.67 40.13
N LEU A 257 -13.70 10.74 38.99
CA LEU A 257 -15.04 11.32 38.88
C LEU A 257 -16.06 10.65 39.82
N GLN A 258 -16.05 9.32 39.92
CA GLN A 258 -16.96 8.61 40.83
C GLN A 258 -16.75 9.02 42.29
N ARG A 259 -15.49 9.21 42.71
CA ARG A 259 -15.17 9.68 44.07
C ARG A 259 -15.62 11.13 44.25
N GLU A 260 -15.38 12.00 43.27
CA GLU A 260 -15.80 13.40 43.31
C GLU A 260 -17.32 13.58 43.36
N LEU A 261 -18.09 12.68 42.77
CA LEU A 261 -19.56 12.72 42.80
C LEU A 261 -20.16 12.09 44.07
N ALA A 262 -19.43 11.21 44.75
CA ALA A 262 -19.88 10.57 45.99
C ALA A 262 -19.70 11.44 47.23
N GLY A 263 -18.86 12.48 47.16
CA GLY A 263 -18.66 13.50 48.19
C GLY A 263 -19.41 14.78 47.90
#